data_AF-A0A7I8VSA3-F1
#
_entry.id   AF-A0A7I8VSA3-F1
#
_cell.length_a   1.000
_cell.length_b   1.000
_cell.length_c   1.000
_cell.angle_alpha   90.00
_cell.angle_beta   90.00
_cell.angle_gamma   90.00
#
_symmetry.space_group_name_H-M   'P 1'
#
loop_
_entity.id
_entity.type
_entity.pdbx_description
1 polymer ?
#
loop_
_entity_poly.entity_id
_entity_poly.type
_entity_poly.pdbx_seq_one_letter_code
_entity_poly.pdbx_strand_id
1 'polypeptide(L)'
;MSCLTDEGYTNEVWPRLKTSINELLVSQDRRYVNISYEQMYTCVYKCVCSHKSEKLYTDLMEILTNYLITNSNEIGNFSKVSTSAKFVEKFHQFLCQYLSALNGIVPIFNYMNKFYIELQLRTDLNNELYALFVKHVADRHEQHLFACIQEVMNRPFETTPLILHQIVKNLHNLKPEYALSRPQIFSKYIPNCLPPAQVEELDQYIEETKRMQRDLHSHPHFTSGDQSRKRQVDCMD
;
A
#
# COMPACT_ATOMS: atom_id res chain seq x y z
N MET A 1 -33.76 -21.60 -17.54
CA MET A 1 -32.44 -21.07 -17.15
C MET A 1 -31.49 -22.25 -17.02
N SER A 2 -30.36 -22.26 -17.74
CA SER A 2 -29.39 -23.36 -17.65
C SER A 2 -28.58 -23.20 -16.37
N CYS A 3 -28.67 -24.18 -15.46
CA CYS A 3 -27.82 -24.27 -14.29
C CYS A 3 -26.38 -24.54 -14.75
N LEU A 4 -25.41 -23.71 -14.34
CA LEU A 4 -23.99 -24.01 -14.59
C LEU A 4 -23.60 -25.24 -13.77
N THR A 5 -23.24 -26.34 -14.43
CA THR A 5 -22.74 -27.53 -13.76
C THR A 5 -21.35 -27.28 -13.14
N ASP A 6 -20.94 -28.08 -12.16
CA ASP A 6 -19.59 -28.00 -11.58
C ASP A 6 -18.49 -28.26 -12.61
N GLU A 7 -18.75 -29.12 -13.59
CA GLU A 7 -17.83 -29.38 -14.70
C GLU A 7 -17.70 -28.17 -15.63
N GLY A 8 -18.81 -27.52 -15.99
CA GLY A 8 -18.78 -26.31 -16.80
C GLY A 8 -18.07 -25.14 -16.11
N TYR A 9 -18.24 -25.03 -14.78
CA TYR A 9 -17.46 -24.09 -13.98
C TYR A 9 -15.95 -24.39 -14.08
N THR A 10 -15.56 -25.63 -13.78
CA THR A 10 -14.15 -26.02 -13.61
C THR A 10 -13.40 -26.06 -14.94
N ASN A 11 -14.05 -26.47 -16.03
CA ASN A 11 -13.39 -26.72 -17.32
C ASN A 11 -13.49 -25.54 -18.29
N GLU A 12 -14.50 -24.68 -18.15
CA GLU A 12 -14.74 -23.59 -19.12
C GLU A 12 -14.67 -22.21 -18.49
N VAL A 13 -15.45 -21.96 -17.44
CA VAL A 13 -15.62 -20.61 -16.89
C VAL A 13 -14.40 -20.19 -16.06
N TRP A 14 -14.00 -21.02 -15.11
CA TRP A 14 -12.90 -20.70 -14.20
C TRP A 14 -11.55 -20.57 -14.91
N PRO A 15 -11.15 -21.46 -15.84
CA PRO A 15 -9.89 -21.30 -16.56
C PRO A 15 -9.80 -19.99 -17.34
N ARG A 16 -10.91 -19.51 -17.91
CA ARG A 16 -10.96 -18.21 -18.60
C ARG A 16 -10.73 -17.05 -17.63
N LEU A 17 -11.46 -17.04 -16.51
CA LEU A 17 -11.30 -16.03 -15.46
C LEU A 17 -9.88 -16.03 -14.90
N LYS A 18 -9.35 -17.21 -14.57
CA LYS A 18 -7.98 -17.42 -14.08
C LYS A 18 -6.93 -16.86 -15.03
N THR A 19 -7.04 -17.16 -16.33
CA THR A 19 -6.11 -16.63 -17.34
C THR A 19 -6.16 -15.10 -17.39
N SER A 20 -7.36 -14.51 -17.46
CA SER A 20 -7.52 -13.06 -17.47
C SER A 20 -7.00 -12.38 -16.19
N ILE A 21 -7.21 -12.99 -15.01
CA ILE A 21 -6.64 -12.50 -13.74
C ILE A 21 -5.11 -12.52 -13.80
N ASN A 22 -4.51 -13.62 -14.26
CA ASN A 22 -3.06 -13.73 -14.37
C ASN A 22 -2.48 -12.71 -15.34
N GLU A 23 -3.14 -12.47 -16.48
CA GLU A 23 -2.76 -11.42 -17.42
C GLU A 23 -2.80 -10.03 -16.76
N LEU A 24 -3.85 -9.71 -15.99
CA LEU A 24 -3.93 -8.45 -15.24
C LEU A 24 -2.81 -8.30 -14.20
N LEU A 25 -2.44 -9.39 -13.52
CA LEU A 25 -1.38 -9.38 -12.50
C LEU A 25 0.02 -9.19 -13.11
N VAL A 26 0.27 -9.74 -14.30
CA VAL A 26 1.60 -9.70 -14.94
C VAL A 26 1.81 -8.45 -15.81
N SER A 27 0.74 -7.84 -16.32
CA SER A 27 0.84 -6.74 -17.28
C SER A 27 1.38 -5.45 -16.65
N GLN A 28 2.66 -5.15 -16.91
CA GLN A 28 3.33 -3.93 -16.46
C GLN A 28 3.00 -2.71 -17.32
N ASP A 29 2.71 -2.91 -18.61
CA ASP A 29 2.29 -1.88 -19.55
C ASP A 29 0.87 -2.19 -20.03
N ARG A 30 -0.12 -1.40 -19.60
CA ARG A 30 -1.54 -1.53 -19.96
C ARG A 30 -1.84 -1.39 -21.47
N ARG A 31 -0.83 -1.36 -22.34
CA ARG A 31 -1.00 -1.00 -23.75
C ARG A 31 -1.74 -2.06 -24.55
N TYR A 32 -1.74 -3.34 -24.13
CA TYR A 32 -2.47 -4.41 -24.84
C TYR A 32 -2.90 -5.56 -23.93
N VAL A 33 -3.68 -5.31 -22.88
CA VAL A 33 -4.37 -6.40 -22.17
C VAL A 33 -5.66 -6.71 -22.94
N ASN A 34 -5.65 -7.80 -23.70
CA ASN A 34 -6.76 -8.19 -24.58
C ASN A 34 -7.87 -8.93 -23.81
N ILE A 35 -8.38 -8.32 -22.73
CA ILE A 35 -9.45 -8.89 -21.91
C ILE A 35 -10.79 -8.29 -22.31
N SER A 36 -11.73 -9.16 -22.68
CA SER A 36 -13.13 -8.77 -22.82
C SER A 36 -13.80 -8.72 -21.44
N TYR A 37 -13.86 -7.52 -20.86
CA TYR A 37 -14.52 -7.28 -19.57
C TYR A 37 -15.98 -7.75 -19.56
N GLU A 38 -16.69 -7.59 -20.67
CA GLU A 38 -18.07 -8.05 -20.83
C GLU A 38 -18.19 -9.58 -20.71
N GLN A 39 -17.31 -10.31 -21.38
CA GLN A 39 -17.30 -11.77 -21.31
C GLN A 39 -16.93 -12.25 -19.91
N MET A 40 -15.92 -11.64 -19.28
CA MET A 40 -15.50 -12.01 -17.92
C MET A 40 -16.59 -11.69 -16.89
N TYR A 41 -17.23 -10.53 -17.00
CA TYR A 41 -18.37 -10.17 -16.15
C TYR A 41 -19.54 -11.15 -16.36
N THR A 42 -19.84 -11.55 -17.59
CA THR A 42 -20.87 -12.55 -17.91
C THR A 42 -20.57 -13.90 -17.26
N CYS A 43 -19.29 -14.32 -17.26
CA CYS A 43 -18.83 -15.51 -16.56
C CYS A 43 -19.10 -15.42 -15.06
N VAL A 44 -18.71 -14.32 -14.40
CA VAL A 44 -18.99 -14.09 -12.97
C VAL A 44 -20.49 -14.09 -12.68
N TYR A 45 -21.28 -13.38 -13.48
CA TYR A 45 -22.74 -13.33 -13.35
C TYR A 45 -23.37 -14.73 -13.37
N LYS A 46 -22.97 -15.57 -14.33
CA LYS A 46 -23.46 -16.96 -14.45
C LYS A 46 -23.09 -17.81 -13.23
N CYS A 47 -21.88 -17.65 -12.70
CA CYS A 47 -21.45 -18.33 -11.47
C CYS A 47 -22.31 -17.96 -10.27
N VAL A 48 -22.54 -16.65 -10.07
CA VAL A 48 -23.33 -16.14 -8.94
C VAL A 48 -24.80 -16.59 -9.06
N CYS A 49 -25.40 -16.50 -10.25
CA CYS A 49 -26.78 -16.96 -10.48
C CYS A 49 -26.95 -18.47 -10.32
N SER A 50 -25.86 -19.24 -10.44
CA SER A 50 -25.86 -20.70 -10.24
C SER A 50 -25.44 -21.10 -8.81
N HIS A 51 -25.51 -20.17 -7.85
CA HIS A 51 -25.15 -20.38 -6.44
C HIS A 51 -23.69 -20.84 -6.21
N LYS A 52 -22.75 -20.48 -7.10
CA LYS A 52 -21.32 -20.81 -6.98
C LYS A 52 -20.46 -19.63 -6.48
N SER A 53 -21.07 -18.64 -5.81
CA SER A 53 -20.37 -17.43 -5.35
C SER A 53 -19.25 -17.71 -4.36
N GLU A 54 -19.47 -18.60 -3.39
CA GLU A 54 -18.47 -18.96 -2.38
C GLU A 54 -17.26 -19.67 -2.99
N LYS A 55 -17.49 -20.59 -3.93
CA LYS A 55 -16.43 -21.28 -4.67
C LYS A 55 -15.64 -20.29 -5.52
N LEU A 56 -16.34 -19.43 -6.26
CA LEU A 56 -15.70 -18.40 -7.09
C LEU A 56 -14.85 -17.43 -6.25
N TYR A 57 -15.35 -17.04 -5.08
CA TYR A 57 -14.61 -16.21 -4.14
C TYR A 57 -13.35 -16.94 -3.63
N THR A 58 -13.49 -18.18 -3.15
CA THR A 58 -12.36 -18.98 -2.65
C THR A 58 -11.28 -19.14 -3.71
N ASP A 59 -11.67 -19.50 -4.94
CA ASP A 59 -10.72 -19.71 -6.03
C ASP A 59 -10.01 -18.39 -6.42
N LEU A 60 -10.71 -17.24 -6.39
CA LEU A 60 -10.11 -15.91 -6.60
C LEU A 60 -9.07 -15.59 -5.53
N MET A 61 -9.44 -15.77 -4.25
CA MET A 61 -8.56 -15.50 -3.12
C MET A 61 -7.34 -16.42 -3.15
N GLU A 62 -7.49 -17.68 -3.53
CA GLU A 62 -6.38 -18.63 -3.65
C GLU A 62 -5.37 -18.20 -4.73
N ILE A 63 -5.83 -17.85 -5.93
CA ILE A 63 -4.92 -17.38 -6.99
C ILE A 63 -4.13 -16.16 -6.54
N LEU A 64 -4.81 -15.17 -5.96
CA LEU A 64 -4.17 -13.93 -5.54
C LEU A 64 -3.20 -14.16 -4.39
N THR A 65 -3.57 -15.02 -3.43
CA THR A 65 -2.69 -15.43 -2.32
C THR A 65 -1.42 -16.09 -2.87
N ASN A 66 -1.55 -17.05 -3.80
CA ASN A 66 -0.40 -17.74 -4.39
C ASN A 66 0.52 -16.80 -5.17
N TYR A 67 -0.05 -15.85 -5.92
CA TYR A 67 0.70 -14.81 -6.61
C TYR A 67 1.48 -13.93 -5.62
N LEU A 68 0.82 -13.47 -4.56
CA LEU A 68 1.44 -12.61 -3.54
C LEU A 68 2.55 -13.32 -2.76
N ILE A 69 2.36 -14.58 -2.38
CA ILE A 69 3.37 -15.38 -1.67
C ILE A 69 4.62 -15.57 -2.55
N THR A 70 4.43 -15.93 -3.82
CA THR A 70 5.54 -16.13 -4.77
C THR A 70 6.37 -14.86 -4.92
N ASN A 71 5.71 -13.73 -5.24
CA ASN A 71 6.39 -12.45 -5.41
C ASN A 71 6.98 -11.92 -4.09
N SER A 72 6.32 -12.16 -2.95
CA SER A 72 6.86 -11.82 -1.64
C SER A 72 8.17 -12.57 -1.34
N ASN A 73 8.28 -13.84 -1.75
CA ASN A 73 9.51 -14.61 -1.60
C ASN A 73 10.63 -14.03 -2.49
N GLU A 74 10.31 -13.67 -3.73
CA GLU A 74 11.25 -13.03 -4.64
C GLU A 74 11.77 -11.69 -4.10
N ILE A 75 10.88 -10.85 -3.56
CA ILE A 75 11.25 -9.58 -2.90
C ILE A 75 12.16 -9.83 -1.69
N GLY A 76 11.84 -10.83 -0.86
CA GLY A 76 12.67 -11.18 0.30
C GLY A 76 14.04 -11.77 -0.08
N ASN A 77 14.16 -12.42 -1.24
CA ASN A 77 15.45 -12.85 -1.76
C ASN A 77 16.24 -11.70 -2.35
N PHE A 78 15.56 -10.78 -3.07
CA PHE A 78 16.17 -9.58 -3.62
C PHE A 78 16.76 -8.69 -2.53
N SER A 79 16.07 -8.55 -1.40
CA SER A 79 16.51 -7.72 -0.27
C SER A 79 17.88 -8.10 0.30
N LYS A 80 18.29 -9.38 0.18
CA LYS A 80 19.59 -9.87 0.65
C LYS A 80 20.77 -9.43 -0.21
N VAL A 81 20.52 -9.04 -1.46
CA VAL A 81 21.57 -8.76 -2.46
C VAL A 81 21.50 -7.31 -2.96
N SER A 82 20.38 -6.62 -2.73
CA SER A 82 20.15 -5.24 -3.19
C SER A 82 20.48 -4.17 -2.15
N THR A 83 20.69 -2.93 -2.60
CA THR A 83 20.75 -1.76 -1.71
C THR A 83 19.35 -1.35 -1.23
N SER A 84 19.26 -0.61 -0.12
CA SER A 84 18.00 -0.09 0.44
C SER A 84 17.18 0.69 -0.59
N ALA A 85 17.82 1.55 -1.40
CA ALA A 85 17.17 2.26 -2.50
C ALA A 85 16.52 1.32 -3.52
N LYS A 86 17.29 0.37 -4.06
CA LYS A 86 16.79 -0.60 -5.05
C LYS A 86 15.69 -1.49 -4.49
N PHE A 87 15.80 -1.88 -3.22
CA PHE A 87 14.76 -2.64 -2.52
C PHE A 87 13.45 -1.86 -2.44
N VAL A 88 13.50 -0.60 -2.01
CA VAL A 88 12.33 0.29 -1.91
C VAL A 88 11.69 0.49 -3.29
N GLU A 89 12.48 0.72 -4.32
CA GLU A 89 11.98 0.85 -5.71
C GLU A 89 11.30 -0.44 -6.19
N LYS A 90 11.91 -1.60 -5.94
CA LYS A 90 11.35 -2.89 -6.33
C LYS A 90 10.05 -3.19 -5.59
N PHE A 91 9.99 -2.92 -4.29
CA PHE A 91 8.77 -3.07 -3.51
C PHE A 91 7.67 -2.13 -4.01
N HIS A 92 8.01 -0.85 -4.25
CA HIS A 92 7.10 0.14 -4.79
C HIS A 92 6.54 -0.28 -6.15
N GLN A 93 7.39 -0.77 -7.06
CA GLN A 93 6.97 -1.28 -8.36
C GLN A 93 5.94 -2.41 -8.21
N PHE A 94 6.22 -3.39 -7.34
CA PHE A 94 5.31 -4.49 -7.09
C PHE A 94 3.97 -4.04 -6.49
N LEU A 95 4.01 -3.12 -5.53
CA LEU A 95 2.81 -2.52 -4.95
C LEU A 95 1.96 -1.82 -6.01
N CYS A 96 2.57 -0.96 -6.84
CA CYS A 96 1.86 -0.26 -7.92
C CYS A 96 1.31 -1.22 -8.99
N GLN A 97 2.03 -2.29 -9.30
CA GLN A 97 1.59 -3.34 -10.22
C GLN A 97 0.35 -4.05 -9.66
N TYR A 98 0.39 -4.47 -8.39
CA TYR A 98 -0.73 -5.14 -7.75
C TYR A 98 -1.97 -4.23 -7.67
N LEU A 99 -1.83 -3.00 -7.18
CA LEU A 99 -2.93 -2.02 -7.13
C LEU A 99 -3.49 -1.72 -8.53
N SER A 100 -2.63 -1.67 -9.55
CA SER A 100 -3.07 -1.53 -10.93
C SER A 100 -3.89 -2.71 -11.42
N ALA A 101 -3.49 -3.94 -11.11
CA ALA A 101 -4.23 -5.15 -11.45
C ALA A 101 -5.62 -5.17 -10.77
N LEU A 102 -5.71 -4.70 -9.52
CA LEU A 102 -6.99 -4.62 -8.80
C LEU A 102 -8.02 -3.73 -9.51
N ASN A 103 -7.58 -2.64 -10.15
CA ASN A 103 -8.47 -1.79 -10.95
C ASN A 103 -9.13 -2.53 -12.13
N GLY A 104 -8.53 -3.64 -12.61
CA GLY A 104 -9.12 -4.50 -13.63
C GLY A 104 -9.92 -5.67 -13.04
N ILE A 105 -9.42 -6.27 -11.96
CA ILE A 105 -10.05 -7.43 -11.32
C ILE A 105 -11.39 -7.04 -10.68
N VAL A 106 -11.43 -5.95 -9.89
CA VAL A 106 -12.62 -5.59 -9.12
C VAL A 106 -13.86 -5.35 -10.00
N PRO A 107 -13.78 -4.62 -11.14
CA PRO A 107 -14.91 -4.48 -12.05
C PRO A 107 -15.44 -5.80 -12.61
N ILE A 108 -14.56 -6.76 -12.94
CA ILE A 108 -14.96 -8.09 -13.43
C ILE A 108 -15.82 -8.81 -12.38
N PHE A 109 -15.41 -8.71 -11.10
CA PHE A 109 -16.05 -9.39 -9.98
C PHE A 109 -17.13 -8.56 -9.28
N ASN A 110 -17.49 -7.38 -9.79
CA ASN A 110 -18.42 -6.46 -9.14
C ASN A 110 -19.79 -7.08 -8.82
N TYR A 111 -20.27 -8.00 -9.65
CA TYR A 111 -21.51 -8.71 -9.36
C TYR A 111 -21.38 -9.64 -8.14
N MET A 112 -20.28 -10.39 -8.04
CA MET A 112 -19.98 -11.19 -6.85
C MET A 112 -19.76 -10.31 -5.62
N ASN A 113 -19.12 -9.15 -5.79
CA ASN A 113 -18.93 -8.18 -4.72
C ASN A 113 -20.28 -7.80 -4.09
N LYS A 114 -21.22 -7.31 -4.91
CA LYS A 114 -22.53 -6.86 -4.46
C LYS A 114 -23.40 -7.96 -3.85
N PHE A 115 -23.41 -9.15 -4.44
CA PHE A 115 -24.38 -10.19 -4.07
C PHE A 115 -23.86 -11.24 -3.09
N TYR A 116 -22.56 -11.33 -2.88
CA TYR A 116 -21.95 -12.28 -1.96
C TYR A 116 -21.09 -11.57 -0.91
N ILE A 117 -20.11 -10.77 -1.32
CA ILE A 117 -19.14 -10.18 -0.41
C ILE A 117 -19.79 -9.13 0.51
N GLU A 118 -20.48 -8.14 -0.05
CA GLU A 118 -21.16 -7.09 0.71
C GLU A 118 -22.30 -7.67 1.58
N LEU A 119 -23.10 -8.58 1.02
CA LEU A 119 -24.28 -9.11 1.71
C LEU A 119 -23.96 -10.17 2.77
N GLN A 120 -23.04 -11.10 2.48
CA GLN A 120 -22.74 -12.22 3.37
C GLN A 120 -21.50 -11.98 4.22
N LEU A 121 -20.41 -11.47 3.63
CA LEU A 121 -19.15 -11.23 4.34
C LEU A 121 -19.10 -9.85 5.02
N ARG A 122 -20.02 -8.94 4.66
CA ARG A 122 -20.13 -7.58 5.23
C ARG A 122 -18.85 -6.76 5.08
N THR A 123 -18.22 -6.88 3.92
CA THR A 123 -16.97 -6.23 3.53
C THR A 123 -17.06 -5.77 2.06
N ASP A 124 -15.97 -5.26 1.51
CA ASP A 124 -15.83 -4.93 0.08
C ASP A 124 -14.65 -5.72 -0.51
N LEU A 125 -14.76 -6.11 -1.78
CA LEU A 125 -13.71 -6.83 -2.47
C LEU A 125 -12.36 -6.08 -2.44
N ASN A 126 -12.33 -4.75 -2.59
CA ASN A 126 -11.05 -4.04 -2.48
C ASN A 126 -10.42 -4.22 -1.10
N ASN A 127 -11.22 -4.15 -0.04
CA ASN A 127 -10.72 -4.32 1.33
C ASN A 127 -10.17 -5.73 1.55
N GLU A 128 -10.86 -6.75 1.05
CA GLU A 128 -10.39 -8.14 1.10
C GLU A 128 -9.05 -8.32 0.35
N LEU A 129 -8.93 -7.72 -0.83
CA LEU A 129 -7.71 -7.82 -1.64
C LEU A 129 -6.56 -6.98 -1.08
N TYR A 130 -6.84 -5.83 -0.49
CA TYR A 130 -5.85 -5.04 0.26
C TYR A 130 -5.36 -5.81 1.49
N ALA A 131 -6.27 -6.44 2.24
CA ALA A 131 -5.93 -7.27 3.39
C ALA A 131 -5.02 -8.45 2.99
N LEU A 132 -5.26 -9.08 1.82
CA LEU A 132 -4.36 -10.10 1.29
C LEU A 132 -2.95 -9.56 1.04
N PHE A 133 -2.80 -8.40 0.39
CA PHE A 133 -1.49 -7.80 0.17
C PHE A 133 -0.79 -7.46 1.48
N VAL A 134 -1.51 -6.88 2.44
CA VAL A 134 -0.98 -6.55 3.76
C VAL A 134 -0.44 -7.81 4.43
N LYS A 135 -1.28 -8.85 4.54
CA LYS A 135 -0.95 -10.10 5.22
C LYS A 135 0.23 -10.84 4.58
N HIS A 136 0.26 -10.94 3.25
CA HIS A 136 1.22 -11.81 2.56
C HIS A 136 2.48 -11.08 2.08
N VAL A 137 2.48 -9.74 2.05
CA VAL A 137 3.58 -8.94 1.53
C VAL A 137 4.00 -7.84 2.50
N ALA A 138 3.09 -6.91 2.84
CA ALA A 138 3.47 -5.71 3.58
C ALA A 138 3.94 -6.03 5.01
N ASP A 139 3.15 -6.78 5.78
CA ASP A 139 3.48 -7.16 7.17
C ASP A 139 4.72 -8.06 7.21
N ARG A 140 4.92 -8.92 6.21
CA ARG A 140 6.09 -9.82 6.14
C ARG A 140 7.40 -9.07 5.94
N HIS A 141 7.37 -7.97 5.20
CA HIS A 141 8.56 -7.14 4.92
C HIS A 141 8.59 -5.87 5.77
N GLU A 142 7.66 -5.69 6.70
CA GLU A 142 7.40 -4.42 7.38
C GLU A 142 8.66 -3.86 8.06
N GLN A 143 9.35 -4.65 8.89
CA GLN A 143 10.51 -4.17 9.63
C GLN A 143 11.64 -3.71 8.69
N HIS A 144 11.98 -4.55 7.72
CA HIS A 144 13.07 -4.26 6.78
C HIS A 144 12.71 -3.10 5.84
N LEU A 145 11.50 -3.07 5.31
CA LEU A 145 11.04 -2.05 4.39
C LEU A 145 11.17 -0.65 4.96
N PHE A 146 10.70 -0.42 6.17
CA PHE A 146 10.77 0.93 6.72
C PHE A 146 12.17 1.29 7.23
N ALA A 147 12.98 0.31 7.65
CA ALA A 147 14.40 0.57 7.91
C ALA A 147 15.09 1.08 6.62
N CYS A 148 14.83 0.44 5.48
CA CYS A 148 15.31 0.90 4.18
C CYS A 148 14.74 2.27 3.79
N ILE A 149 13.44 2.52 3.97
CA ILE A 149 12.83 3.83 3.69
C ILE A 149 13.51 4.92 4.53
N GLN A 150 13.74 4.68 5.82
CA GLN A 150 14.40 5.63 6.72
C GLN A 150 15.85 5.89 6.32
N GLU A 151 16.59 4.85 5.89
CA GLU A 151 17.95 5.01 5.38
C GLU A 151 17.98 5.88 4.12
N VAL A 152 17.10 5.59 3.15
CA VAL A 152 16.99 6.35 1.90
C VAL A 152 16.55 7.80 2.17
N MET A 153 15.67 8.03 3.15
CA MET A 153 15.26 9.38 3.55
C MET A 153 16.40 10.23 4.10
N ASN A 154 17.42 9.61 4.68
CA ASN A 154 18.61 10.27 5.22
C ASN A 154 19.72 10.44 4.18
N ARG A 155 19.58 9.86 2.98
CA ARG A 155 20.54 9.94 1.89
C ARG A 155 19.94 10.60 0.66
N PRO A 156 20.16 11.92 0.47
CA PRO A 156 19.67 12.64 -0.69
C PRO A 156 20.13 11.97 -2.00
N PHE A 157 19.26 11.98 -3.01
CA PHE A 157 19.53 11.52 -4.40
C PHE A 157 19.70 10.00 -4.63
N GLU A 158 19.65 9.14 -3.61
CA GLU A 158 19.67 7.68 -3.83
C GLU A 158 18.38 7.12 -4.44
N THR A 159 17.26 7.85 -4.33
CA THR A 159 15.96 7.46 -4.89
C THR A 159 15.16 8.71 -5.28
N THR A 160 14.27 8.57 -6.25
CA THR A 160 13.39 9.67 -6.67
C THR A 160 12.40 10.02 -5.54
N PRO A 161 12.28 11.30 -5.13
CA PRO A 161 11.34 11.71 -4.07
C PRO A 161 9.89 11.29 -4.33
N LEU A 162 9.50 11.19 -5.61
CA LEU A 162 8.19 10.71 -6.02
C LEU A 162 7.91 9.28 -5.55
N ILE A 163 8.90 8.38 -5.65
CA ILE A 163 8.76 6.98 -5.23
C ILE A 163 8.53 6.91 -3.72
N LEU A 164 9.29 7.68 -2.93
CA LEU A 164 9.11 7.75 -1.48
C LEU A 164 7.74 8.31 -1.08
N HIS A 165 7.28 9.37 -1.74
CA HIS A 165 5.95 9.91 -1.50
C HIS A 165 4.86 8.86 -1.82
N GLN A 166 4.95 8.22 -2.99
CA GLN A 166 3.94 7.26 -3.43
C GLN A 166 3.93 5.99 -2.60
N ILE A 167 5.09 5.44 -2.22
CA ILE A 167 5.15 4.25 -1.37
C ILE A 167 4.55 4.54 0.02
N VAL A 168 4.89 5.67 0.64
CA VAL A 168 4.34 6.06 1.96
C VAL A 168 2.83 6.28 1.86
N LYS A 169 2.35 6.98 0.83
CA LYS A 169 0.93 7.19 0.59
C LYS A 169 0.18 5.87 0.38
N ASN A 170 0.71 4.96 -0.44
CA ASN A 170 0.06 3.68 -0.73
C ASN A 170 0.08 2.76 0.50
N LEU A 171 1.16 2.73 1.28
CA LEU A 171 1.22 1.98 2.54
C LEU A 171 0.21 2.51 3.56
N HIS A 172 0.05 3.83 3.65
CA HIS A 172 -0.97 4.43 4.51
C HIS A 172 -2.39 4.06 4.06
N ASN A 173 -2.67 4.10 2.75
CA ASN A 173 -3.97 3.70 2.21
C ASN A 173 -4.28 2.21 2.45
N LEU A 174 -3.26 1.35 2.42
CA LEU A 174 -3.40 -0.08 2.72
C LEU A 174 -3.65 -0.36 4.20
N LYS A 175 -2.87 0.29 5.08
CA LYS A 175 -2.92 0.10 6.53
C LYS A 175 -2.53 1.41 7.24
N PRO A 176 -3.52 2.25 7.57
CA PRO A 176 -3.27 3.55 8.22
C PRO A 176 -2.52 3.44 9.55
N GLU A 177 -2.65 2.32 10.25
CA GLU A 177 -2.00 2.04 11.54
C GLU A 177 -0.46 2.13 11.48
N TYR A 178 0.14 1.94 10.31
CA TYR A 178 1.58 2.15 10.15
C TYR A 178 2.02 3.59 10.46
N ALA A 179 1.14 4.58 10.28
CA ALA A 179 1.44 5.96 10.64
C ALA A 179 1.62 6.14 12.15
N LEU A 180 0.87 5.39 12.96
CA LEU A 180 0.97 5.43 14.42
C LEU A 180 2.27 4.78 14.91
N SER A 181 2.68 3.66 14.27
CA SER A 181 3.91 2.99 14.66
C SER A 181 5.18 3.71 14.18
N ARG A 182 5.10 4.46 13.07
CA ARG A 182 6.27 5.09 12.42
C ARG A 182 6.00 6.56 12.03
N PRO A 183 5.63 7.42 13.00
CA PRO A 183 5.16 8.79 12.74
C PRO A 183 6.15 9.64 11.96
N GLN A 184 7.46 9.45 12.18
CA GLN A 184 8.53 10.21 11.52
C GLN A 184 8.56 10.02 9.99
N ILE A 185 8.16 8.83 9.51
CA ILE A 185 8.15 8.53 8.08
C ILE A 185 6.91 9.12 7.43
N PHE A 186 5.72 8.93 8.02
CA PHE A 186 4.45 9.34 7.42
C PHE A 186 4.20 10.85 7.49
N SER A 187 4.52 11.49 8.62
CA SER A 187 4.29 12.93 8.82
C SER A 187 5.03 13.82 7.82
N LYS A 188 6.14 13.34 7.24
CA LYS A 188 6.90 14.05 6.21
C LYS A 188 6.17 14.13 4.86
N TYR A 189 5.29 13.16 4.56
CA TYR A 189 4.66 13.04 3.24
C TYR A 189 3.13 13.16 3.27
N ILE A 190 2.50 12.96 4.42
CA ILE A 190 1.04 13.00 4.58
C ILE A 190 0.70 14.05 5.66
N PRO A 191 0.11 15.19 5.29
CA PRO A 191 -0.31 16.20 6.26
C PRO A 191 -1.45 15.65 7.12
N ASN A 192 -1.44 15.99 8.42
CA ASN A 192 -2.47 15.61 9.40
C ASN A 192 -2.70 14.09 9.51
N CYS A 193 -1.68 13.26 9.24
CA CYS A 193 -1.80 11.80 9.35
C CYS A 193 -1.76 11.29 10.79
N LEU A 194 -1.27 12.11 11.73
CA LEU A 194 -1.22 11.80 13.15
C LEU A 194 -2.38 12.49 13.87
N PRO A 195 -2.86 11.92 15.00
CA PRO A 195 -3.86 12.58 15.81
C PRO A 195 -3.39 13.97 16.23
N PRO A 196 -4.32 14.94 16.37
CA PRO A 196 -3.97 16.26 16.88
C PRO A 196 -3.38 16.13 18.28
N ALA A 197 -2.36 16.94 18.57
CA ALA A 197 -1.74 17.03 19.88
C ALA A 197 -2.82 17.28 20.95
N GLN A 198 -2.81 16.45 22.00
CA GLN A 198 -3.67 16.62 23.16
C GLN A 198 -3.00 17.53 24.19
N VAL A 199 -3.80 18.14 25.07
CA VAL A 199 -3.28 19.09 26.08
C VAL A 199 -2.35 18.38 27.06
N GLU A 200 -2.59 17.09 27.33
CA GLU A 200 -1.79 16.25 28.20
C GLU A 200 -0.37 15.99 27.66
N GLU A 201 -0.16 16.18 26.36
CA GLU A 201 1.13 15.97 25.68
C GLU A 201 2.01 17.24 25.65
N LEU A 202 1.49 18.39 26.09
CA LEU A 202 2.20 19.68 26.01
C LEU A 202 3.56 19.66 26.72
N ASP A 203 3.60 19.09 27.92
CA ASP A 203 4.83 19.04 28.73
C ASP A 203 5.92 18.20 28.05
N GLN A 204 5.52 17.12 27.38
CA GLN A 204 6.44 16.29 26.60
C GLN A 204 7.01 17.09 25.41
N TYR A 205 6.16 17.80 24.67
CA TYR A 205 6.60 18.64 23.55
C TYR A 205 7.54 19.78 23.99
N ILE A 206 7.27 20.38 25.15
CA ILE A 206 8.14 21.39 25.74
C ILE A 206 9.52 20.80 26.03
N GLU A 207 9.59 19.61 26.61
CA GLU A 207 10.87 18.97 26.93
C GLU A 207 11.64 18.52 25.68
N GLU A 208 10.95 17.95 24.68
CA GLU A 208 11.54 17.63 23.38
C GLU A 208 12.12 18.88 22.69
N THR A 209 11.39 19.99 22.74
CA THR A 209 11.85 21.28 22.20
C THR A 209 13.09 21.79 22.94
N LYS A 210 13.10 21.73 24.27
CA LYS A 210 14.28 22.12 25.08
C LYS A 210 15.49 21.24 24.79
N ARG A 211 15.29 19.94 24.56
CA ARG A 211 16.35 19.02 24.17
C ARG A 211 16.91 19.38 22.80
N MET A 212 16.05 19.60 21.80
CA MET A 212 16.46 20.03 20.46
C MET A 212 17.24 21.35 20.50
N GLN A 213 16.79 22.32 21.30
CA GLN A 213 17.51 23.59 21.47
C GLN A 213 18.90 23.36 22.07
N ARG A 214 19.04 22.53 23.10
CA ARG A 214 20.35 22.19 23.70
C ARG A 214 21.28 21.52 22.69
N ASP A 215 20.76 20.58 21.90
CA ASP A 215 21.53 19.85 20.89
C ASP A 215 21.99 20.78 19.75
N LEU A 216 21.17 21.77 19.38
CA LEU A 216 21.58 22.81 18.41
C LEU A 216 22.67 23.71 18.98
N HIS A 217 22.56 24.15 20.24
CA HIS A 217 23.54 25.05 20.86
C HIS A 217 24.90 24.36 21.11
N SER A 218 24.93 23.04 21.22
CA SER A 218 26.18 22.27 21.35
C SER A 218 26.83 21.94 20.00
N HIS A 219 26.16 22.23 18.88
CA HIS A 219 26.67 21.90 17.55
C HIS A 219 27.78 22.89 17.13
N PRO A 220 29.00 22.42 16.77
CA PRO A 220 30.17 23.29 16.57
C PRO A 220 30.06 24.29 15.41
N HIS A 221 29.13 24.07 14.48
CA HIS A 221 28.82 24.97 13.36
C HIS A 221 27.57 25.85 13.60
N PHE A 222 26.91 25.70 14.74
CA PHE A 222 25.75 26.51 15.11
C PHE A 222 26.22 27.68 15.98
N THR A 223 26.58 28.78 15.32
CA THR A 223 26.83 30.03 16.01
C THR A 223 25.50 30.67 16.38
N SER A 224 25.30 30.93 17.69
CA SER A 224 24.19 31.77 18.15
C SER A 224 24.32 33.12 17.45
N GLY A 225 23.45 33.36 16.47
CA GLY A 225 23.62 34.44 15.49
C GLY A 225 23.69 35.82 16.14
N ASP A 226 24.54 36.64 15.53
CA ASP A 226 24.71 38.08 15.76
C ASP A 226 23.39 38.79 16.09
N GLN A 227 23.31 39.34 17.31
CA GLN A 227 22.11 40.04 17.81
C GLN A 227 21.96 41.46 17.24
N SER A 228 22.86 41.89 16.35
CA SER A 228 22.84 43.23 15.71
C SER A 228 21.56 43.53 14.92
N ARG A 229 20.75 42.52 14.57
CA ARG A 229 19.49 42.65 13.81
C ARG A 229 18.22 42.53 14.66
N LYS A 230 18.31 42.41 15.99
CA LYS A 230 17.11 42.52 16.84
C LYS A 230 16.57 43.95 16.76
N ARG A 231 15.27 44.11 16.50
CA ARG A 231 14.61 45.42 16.52
C ARG A 231 14.93 46.09 17.86
N GLN A 232 15.61 47.24 17.81
CA GLN A 232 15.72 48.10 18.98
C GLN A 232 14.30 48.42 19.44
N VAL A 233 14.03 48.13 20.72
CA VAL A 233 12.80 48.56 21.36
C VAL A 233 12.92 50.08 21.44
N ASP A 234 12.11 50.81 20.66
CA ASP A 234 11.98 52.25 20.80
C ASP A 234 11.42 52.54 22.20
N CYS A 235 12.30 52.90 23.13
CA CYS A 235 11.91 53.55 24.37
C CYS A 235 11.46 54.97 23.99
N MET A 236 10.15 55.21 23.99
CA MET A 236 9.60 56.56 23.98
C MET A 236 9.54 57.07 25.43
N ASP A 237 10.33 58.12 25.70
CA ASP A 237 10.16 59.04 26.83
C ASP A 237 8.95 59.96 26.62
#